data_AF-A0A3B9CUX5-F1
#
_entry.id   AF-A0A3B9CUX5-F1
#
_cell.length_a   1.000
_cell.length_b   1.000
_cell.length_c   1.000
_cell.angle_alpha   90.00
_cell.angle_beta   90.00
_cell.angle_gamma   90.00
#
_symmetry.space_group_name_H-M   'P 1'
#
loop_
_entity.id
_entity.type
_entity.pdbx_description
1 polymer ?
#
loop_
_entity_poly.entity_id
_entity_poly.type
_entity_poly.pdbx_seq_one_letter_code
_entity_poly.pdbx_strand_id
1 'polypeptide(L)'
;MQYPSLSELKRNCSDLLVDESTTVRRAAELFITMNVSQLIVRNCSNQLTGIISENTVIRELMNSGGATLIGAIQSRHVESARE
;
A
#
# COMPACT_ATOMS: atom_id res chain seq x y z
N MET A 1 -34.11 -12.07 5.12
CA MET A 1 -33.02 -11.47 4.32
C MET A 1 -31.74 -12.19 4.69
N GLN A 2 -31.12 -12.88 3.74
CA GLN A 2 -29.87 -13.62 3.95
C GLN A 2 -28.75 -12.77 3.34
N TYR A 3 -27.75 -12.41 4.13
CA TYR A 3 -26.61 -11.64 3.65
C TYR A 3 -25.68 -12.56 2.84
N PRO A 4 -25.11 -12.09 1.73
CA PRO A 4 -24.13 -12.86 0.99
C PRO A 4 -22.92 -13.16 1.87
N SER A 5 -22.34 -14.34 1.68
CA SER A 5 -21.12 -14.76 2.36
C SER A 5 -19.91 -13.94 1.88
N LEU A 6 -18.89 -13.77 2.73
CA LEU A 6 -17.67 -13.01 2.37
C LEU A 6 -16.99 -13.56 1.10
N SER A 7 -17.08 -14.88 0.89
CA SER A 7 -16.57 -15.55 -0.31
C SER A 7 -17.27 -15.09 -1.59
N GLU A 8 -18.56 -14.75 -1.52
CA GLU A 8 -19.34 -14.24 -2.65
C GLU A 8 -19.06 -12.75 -2.92
N LEU A 9 -18.54 -12.02 -1.93
CA LEU A 9 -18.11 -10.62 -2.08
C LEU A 9 -16.65 -10.50 -2.57
N LYS A 10 -15.96 -11.62 -2.74
CA LYS A 10 -14.56 -11.64 -3.19
C LYS A 10 -14.45 -11.12 -4.62
N ARG A 11 -13.86 -9.94 -4.77
CA ARG A 11 -13.40 -9.45 -6.08
C ARG A 11 -12.02 -10.00 -6.37
N ASN A 12 -11.83 -10.52 -7.57
CA ASN A 12 -10.49 -10.81 -8.07
C ASN A 12 -9.86 -9.48 -8.46
N CYS A 13 -9.02 -8.95 -7.58
CA CYS A 13 -8.20 -7.78 -7.86
C CYS A 13 -6.82 -8.23 -8.32
N SER A 14 -6.28 -7.58 -9.34
CA SER A 14 -4.87 -7.71 -9.72
C SER A 14 -4.03 -6.98 -8.68
N ASP A 15 -3.88 -7.57 -7.49
CA ASP A 15 -3.18 -6.93 -6.39
C ASP A 15 -1.68 -6.90 -6.68
N LEU A 16 -1.14 -5.69 -6.85
CA LEU A 16 0.29 -5.51 -7.07
C LEU A 16 1.03 -5.53 -5.73
N LEU A 17 1.90 -6.53 -5.56
CA LEU A 17 2.74 -6.71 -4.39
C LEU A 17 4.04 -5.93 -4.52
N VAL A 18 4.39 -5.16 -3.48
CA VAL A 18 5.63 -4.39 -3.40
C VAL A 18 6.36 -4.68 -2.09
N ASP A 19 7.69 -4.56 -2.11
CA ASP A 19 8.50 -4.72 -0.91
C ASP A 19 8.50 -3.42 -0.08
N GLU A 20 8.58 -3.53 1.25
CA GLU A 20 8.68 -2.38 2.15
C GLU A 20 9.92 -1.50 1.88
N SER A 21 10.97 -2.08 1.28
CA SER A 21 12.16 -1.37 0.82
C SER A 21 11.95 -0.59 -0.49
N THR A 22 10.76 -0.65 -1.09
CA THR A 22 10.42 0.13 -2.28
C THR A 22 10.38 1.61 -1.92
N THR A 23 10.88 2.48 -2.79
CA THR A 23 10.79 3.93 -2.57
C THR A 23 9.40 4.46 -2.93
N VAL A 24 9.01 5.57 -2.30
CA VAL A 24 7.76 6.29 -2.62
C VAL A 24 7.70 6.68 -4.09
N ARG A 25 8.82 7.15 -4.66
CA ARG A 25 8.88 7.47 -6.09
C ARG A 25 8.56 6.27 -6.96
N ARG A 26 9.16 5.12 -6.65
CA ARG A 26 8.92 3.89 -7.42
C ARG A 26 7.48 3.42 -7.25
N ALA A 27 6.91 3.52 -6.06
CA ALA A 27 5.50 3.21 -5.84
C ALA A 27 4.57 4.12 -6.68
N ALA A 28 4.87 5.42 -6.79
CA ALA A 28 4.11 6.34 -7.63
C ALA A 28 4.16 5.94 -9.12
N GLU A 29 5.33 5.54 -9.62
CA GLU A 29 5.49 5.03 -10.99
C GLU A 29 4.67 3.75 -11.21
N LEU A 30 4.61 2.85 -10.23
CA LEU A 30 3.84 1.62 -10.31
C LEU A 30 2.33 1.88 -10.39
N PHE A 31 1.81 2.86 -9.64
CA PHE A 31 0.40 3.25 -9.74
C PHE A 31 0.03 3.69 -11.16
N ILE A 32 0.87 4.51 -11.79
CA ILE A 32 0.66 4.99 -13.16
C ILE A 32 0.78 3.84 -14.17
N THR A 33 1.84 3.04 -14.04
CA THR A 33 2.18 2.00 -15.04
C THR A 33 1.19 0.84 -15.02
N MET A 34 0.76 0.43 -13.82
CA MET A 34 -0.09 -0.74 -13.65
C MET A 34 -1.58 -0.38 -13.54
N ASN A 35 -1.92 0.91 -13.50
CA ASN A 35 -3.28 1.43 -13.37
C ASN A 35 -4.04 0.79 -12.18
N VAL A 36 -3.37 0.73 -11.04
CA VAL A 36 -3.93 0.23 -9.77
C VAL A 36 -4.15 1.39 -8.81
N SER A 37 -5.04 1.23 -7.83
CA SER A 37 -5.31 2.27 -6.82
C SER A 37 -4.70 1.95 -5.45
N GLN A 38 -4.26 0.71 -5.26
CA GLN A 38 -3.69 0.21 -4.01
C GLN A 38 -2.53 -0.74 -4.30
N LEU A 39 -1.53 -0.72 -3.43
CA LEU A 39 -0.42 -1.68 -3.43
C LEU A 39 -0.42 -2.44 -2.13
N ILE A 40 -0.19 -3.75 -2.20
CA ILE A 40 -0.01 -4.59 -1.02
C ILE A 40 1.48 -4.63 -0.71
N VAL A 41 1.83 -4.32 0.54
CA VAL A 41 3.23 -4.29 0.98
C VAL A 41 3.56 -5.58 1.71
N ARG A 42 4.74 -6.11 1.42
CA ARG A 42 5.34 -7.22 2.15
C ARG A 42 6.69 -6.84 2.73
N ASN A 43 7.05 -7.49 3.84
CA ASN A 43 8.39 -7.40 4.42
C ASN A 43 9.36 -8.41 3.78
N CYS A 44 10.62 -8.33 4.21
CA CYS A 44 11.69 -9.25 3.80
C CYS A 44 11.43 -10.73 4.16
N SER A 45 10.57 -11.00 5.14
CA SER A 45 10.11 -12.36 5.51
C SER A 45 8.93 -12.85 4.65
N ASN A 46 8.57 -12.11 3.59
CA ASN A 46 7.45 -12.37 2.70
C ASN A 46 6.08 -12.39 3.40
N GLN A 47 5.95 -11.68 4.52
CA GLN A 47 4.69 -11.46 5.23
C GLN A 47 4.06 -10.16 4.78
N LEU A 48 2.74 -10.14 4.62
CA LEU A 48 1.99 -8.93 4.28
C LEU A 48 1.96 -7.99 5.50
N THR A 49 2.47 -6.78 5.34
CA THR A 49 2.57 -5.79 6.42
C THR A 49 1.48 -4.73 6.36
N GLY A 50 0.88 -4.52 5.18
CA GLY A 50 -0.23 -3.60 5.04
C GLY A 50 -0.54 -3.25 3.59
N ILE A 51 -1.40 -2.25 3.43
CA ILE A 51 -1.82 -1.72 2.15
C ILE A 51 -1.42 -0.26 2.09
N ILE A 52 -0.92 0.20 0.94
CA ILE A 52 -0.69 1.62 0.69
C ILE A 52 -1.54 2.11 -0.47
N SER A 53 -2.20 3.25 -0.26
CA SER A 53 -3.04 3.89 -1.27
C SER A 53 -2.23 4.90 -2.09
N GLU A 54 -2.70 5.15 -3.31
CA GLU A 54 -2.14 6.18 -4.19
C GLU A 54 -2.04 7.54 -3.49
N ASN A 55 -3.11 7.97 -2.79
CA ASN A 55 -3.14 9.23 -2.06
C ASN A 55 -2.06 9.33 -0.98
N THR A 56 -1.79 8.24 -0.27
CA THR A 56 -0.73 8.19 0.74
C THR A 56 0.63 8.41 0.09
N VAL A 57 0.89 7.75 -1.04
CA VAL A 57 2.15 7.89 -1.78
C VAL A 57 2.32 9.29 -2.35
N ILE A 58 1.29 9.87 -2.96
CA ILE A 58 1.33 11.24 -3.49
C ILE A 58 1.65 12.24 -2.38
N ARG A 59 0.96 12.14 -1.24
CA ARG A 59 1.20 13.01 -0.08
C ARG A 59 2.65 12.93 0.40
N GLU A 60 3.18 11.71 0.55
CA GLU A 60 4.55 11.52 1.01
C GLU A 60 5.58 11.97 -0.03
N LEU A 61 5.29 11.83 -1.32
CA LEU A 61 6.13 12.32 -2.40
C LEU A 61 6.26 13.85 -2.36
N MET A 62 5.15 14.55 -2.09
CA MET A 62 5.14 16.01 -1.91
C MET A 62 5.92 16.45 -0.67
N ASN A 63 5.84 15.69 0.43
CA ASN A 63 6.46 16.06 1.70
C ASN A 63 7.96 15.74 1.79
N SER A 64 8.41 14.65 1.16
CA SER A 64 9.74 14.07 1.40
C SER A 64 10.59 13.87 0.15
N GLY A 65 10.14 14.32 -1.02
CA GLY A 65 10.92 14.30 -2.26
C GLY A 65 11.14 12.91 -2.87
N GLY A 66 10.42 11.89 -2.38
CA GLY A 66 10.31 10.58 -3.02
C GLY A 66 11.39 9.54 -2.70
N ALA A 67 12.43 9.89 -1.93
CA ALA A 67 13.49 8.97 -1.52
C ALA A 67 13.10 8.07 -0.33
N THR A 68 12.06 8.44 0.40
CA THR A 68 11.51 7.69 1.54
C THR A 68 11.08 6.29 1.13
N LEU A 69 11.25 5.32 2.03
CA LEU A 69 10.81 3.94 1.84
C LEU A 69 9.35 3.76 2.23
N ILE A 70 8.65 2.85 1.56
CA ILE A 70 7.24 2.54 1.81
C ILE A 70 7.03 1.98 3.22
N GLY A 71 7.95 1.15 3.72
CA GLY A 71 7.91 0.62 5.09
C GLY A 71 7.89 1.72 6.16
N ALA A 72 8.64 2.80 5.97
CA ALA A 72 8.70 3.92 6.92
C ALA A 72 7.36 4.67 7.04
N ILE A 73 6.55 4.68 5.97
CA ILE A 73 5.24 5.33 5.95
C ILE A 73 4.20 4.49 6.69
N GLN A 74 4.27 3.17 6.54
CA GLN A 74 3.38 2.24 7.25
C GLN A 74 3.59 2.32 8.76
N SER A 75 4.85 2.32 9.23
CA SER A 75 5.17 2.43 10.66
C SER A 75 4.60 3.72 11.28
N ARG A 76 4.72 4.86 10.57
CA ARG A 76 4.23 6.16 11.06
C ARG A 76 2.71 6.19 11.27
N HIS A 77 1.94 5.54 10.41
CA HIS A 77 0.46 5.53 10.52
C HIS A 77 -0.05 4.53 11.57
N VAL A 78 0.72 3.48 11.88
CA VAL A 78 0.37 2.53 12.95
C VAL A 78 0.50 3.16 14.33
N GLU A 79 1.45 4.07 14.51
CA GLU A 79 1.68 4.76 15.80
C GLU A 79 0.55 5.75 16.14
N SER A 80 0.03 6.50 15.16
CA SER A 80 -1.09 7.45 15.37
C SER A 80 -2.45 6.80 15.68
N ALA A 81 -2.59 5.48 15.50
CA ALA A 81 -3.83 4.76 15.82
C ALA A 81 -3.85 4.18 17.25
N ARG A 82 -2.79 4.42 18.04
CA ARG A 82 -2.64 3.92 19.42
C ARG A 82 -2.78 5.00 20.50
N GLU A 83 -3.07 6.25 20.12
CA GLU A 83 -3.33 7.37 21.03
C GLU A 83 -4.82 7.69 21.16
#